data_AF-A0A838PVT8-F1
#
_entry.id   AF-A0A838PVT8-F1
#
_cell.length_a   1.000
_cell.length_b   1.000
_cell.length_c   1.000
_cell.angle_alpha   90.00
_cell.angle_beta   90.00
_cell.angle_gamma   90.00
#
_symmetry.space_group_name_H-M   'P 1'
#
loop_
_entity.id
_entity.type
_entity.pdbx_description
1 polymer ?
#
loop_
_entity_poly.entity_id
_entity_poly.type
_entity_poly.pdbx_seq_one_letter_code
_entity_poly.pdbx_strand_id
1 'polypeptide(L)'
;MMNVPEDLLDLYFSELGKVRLLTAADEVRLAKTIEAGREAQDKLDAGNTAEREELERLAREGQMAFDHFVAANLRLVVSVAAQFSKRSTLDLGELIQEGNLGLLRAVEKFDWRRGYKFSTYATWWIRQA
;
A
#
# COMPACT_ATOMS: atom_id res chain seq x y z
N MET A 1 -23.28 15.42 -3.79
CA MET A 1 -22.05 15.25 -3.00
C MET A 1 -22.33 14.11 -2.03
N MET A 2 -21.72 12.94 -2.24
CA MET A 2 -21.97 11.76 -1.41
C MET A 2 -21.10 11.93 -0.16
N ASN A 3 -21.67 12.56 0.88
CA ASN A 3 -21.00 12.67 2.17
C ASN A 3 -20.77 11.25 2.70
N VAL A 4 -19.51 10.84 2.85
CA VAL A 4 -19.20 9.56 3.48
C VAL A 4 -19.82 9.61 4.89
N PRO A 5 -20.74 8.69 5.22
CA PRO A 5 -21.35 8.66 6.53
C PRO A 5 -20.27 8.60 7.63
N GLU A 6 -20.38 9.43 8.65
CA GLU A 6 -19.35 9.59 9.70
C GLU A 6 -19.05 8.27 10.43
N ASP A 7 -20.07 7.42 10.57
CA ASP A 7 -20.00 6.05 11.09
C ASP A 7 -19.13 5.11 10.23
N LEU A 8 -19.04 5.35 8.92
CA LEU A 8 -18.19 4.56 8.02
C LEU A 8 -16.70 4.91 8.19
N LEU A 9 -16.39 6.18 8.48
CA LEU A 9 -15.02 6.61 8.79
C LEU A 9 -14.55 6.09 10.14
N ASP A 10 -15.43 6.06 11.14
CA ASP A 10 -15.14 5.48 12.45
C ASP A 10 -14.83 3.98 12.36
N LEU A 11 -15.62 3.23 11.59
CA LEU A 11 -15.35 1.82 11.30
C LEU A 11 -14.00 1.65 10.61
N TYR A 12 -13.73 2.46 9.59
CA TYR A 12 -12.47 2.44 8.87
C TYR A 12 -11.28 2.69 9.80
N PHE A 13 -11.32 3.72 10.65
CA PHE A 13 -10.24 4.02 11.60
C PHE A 13 -10.03 2.93 12.65
N SER A 14 -11.12 2.28 13.10
CA SER A 14 -11.07 1.12 13.97
C SER A 14 -10.29 -0.03 13.33
N GLU A 15 -10.58 -0.36 12.06
CA GLU A 15 -9.84 -1.38 11.31
C GLU A 15 -8.38 -1.00 11.11
N LEU A 16 -8.08 0.27 10.80
CA LEU A 16 -6.69 0.75 10.66
C LEU A 16 -5.88 0.56 11.94
N GLY A 17 -6.51 0.68 13.11
CA GLY A 17 -5.87 0.50 14.41
C GLY A 17 -5.41 -0.93 14.68
N LYS A 18 -5.99 -1.93 14.01
CA LYS A 18 -5.69 -3.35 14.22
C LYS A 18 -4.41 -3.80 13.51
N VAL A 19 -4.03 -3.13 12.43
CA VAL A 19 -2.82 -3.48 11.66
C VAL A 19 -1.60 -2.86 12.35
N ARG A 20 -0.59 -3.70 12.61
CA ARG A 20 0.66 -3.24 13.23
C ARG A 20 1.47 -2.41 12.24
N LEU A 21 2.14 -1.38 12.77
CA LEU A 21 3.09 -0.59 11.99
C LEU A 21 4.32 -1.44 11.64
N LEU A 22 4.84 -1.26 10.43
CA LEU A 22 6.02 -1.96 9.95
C LEU A 22 7.30 -1.35 10.54
N THR A 23 8.26 -2.21 10.86
CA THR A 23 9.64 -1.80 11.09
C THR A 23 10.40 -1.64 9.75
N ALA A 24 11.61 -1.07 9.77
CA ALA A 24 12.45 -1.06 8.55
C ALA A 24 12.75 -2.49 8.05
N ALA A 25 12.95 -3.43 8.97
CA ALA A 25 13.20 -4.82 8.60
C ALA A 25 11.96 -5.45 7.95
N ASP A 26 10.76 -5.12 8.42
CA ASP A 26 9.51 -5.56 7.80
C ASP A 26 9.32 -4.97 6.42
N GLU A 27 9.58 -3.66 6.24
CA GLU A 27 9.52 -2.99 4.94
C GLU A 27 10.42 -3.70 3.92
N VAL A 28 11.67 -4.00 4.29
CA VAL A 28 12.62 -4.73 3.43
C VAL A 28 12.14 -6.15 3.14
N ARG A 29 11.66 -6.88 4.16
CA ARG A 29 11.19 -8.26 4.02
C ARG A 29 9.99 -8.33 3.08
N LEU A 30 8.97 -7.50 3.29
CA LEU A 30 7.77 -7.46 2.47
C LEU A 30 8.10 -7.03 1.04
N ALA A 31 8.95 -6.01 0.85
CA ALA A 31 9.36 -5.57 -0.48
C ALA A 31 10.05 -6.69 -1.29
N LYS A 32 10.90 -7.51 -0.64
CA LYS A 32 11.50 -8.70 -1.28
C LYS A 32 10.47 -9.75 -1.65
N THR A 33 9.50 -10.03 -0.78
CA THR A 33 8.42 -10.99 -1.07
C THR A 33 7.55 -10.51 -2.23
N ILE A 34 7.24 -9.20 -2.29
CA ILE A 34 6.50 -8.59 -3.40
C ILE A 34 7.28 -8.73 -4.72
N GLU A 35 8.58 -8.42 -4.71
CA GLU A 35 9.45 -8.56 -5.88
C GLU A 35 9.48 -10.00 -6.40
N ALA A 36 9.68 -10.98 -5.52
CA ALA A 36 9.68 -12.40 -5.88
C ALA A 36 8.32 -12.88 -6.42
N GLY A 37 7.21 -12.45 -5.81
CA GLY A 37 5.88 -12.82 -6.29
C GLY A 37 5.54 -12.20 -7.64
N ARG A 38 6.01 -10.98 -7.91
CA ARG A 38 5.88 -10.35 -9.23
C ARG A 38 6.67 -11.09 -10.29
N GLU A 39 7.93 -11.45 -10.02
CA GLU A 39 8.72 -12.27 -10.93
C GLU A 39 8.07 -13.63 -11.21
N ALA A 40 7.41 -14.22 -10.20
CA ALA A 40 6.67 -15.46 -10.37
C ALA A 40 5.44 -15.29 -11.26
N GLN A 41 4.68 -14.20 -11.06
CA GLN A 41 3.54 -13.85 -11.91
C GLN A 41 3.97 -13.58 -13.36
N ASP A 42 5.06 -12.83 -13.57
CA ASP A 42 5.59 -12.55 -14.91
C ASP A 42 5.97 -13.85 -15.66
N LYS A 43 6.50 -14.87 -14.94
CA LYS A 43 6.78 -16.19 -15.51
C LYS A 43 5.51 -16.97 -15.86
N LEU A 44 4.48 -16.92 -15.01
CA LEU A 44 3.18 -17.53 -15.29
C LEU A 44 2.53 -16.91 -16.53
N ASP A 45 2.57 -15.58 -16.63
CA ASP A 45 2.01 -14.82 -17.75
C ASP A 45 2.76 -15.10 -19.06
N ALA A 46 4.07 -15.36 -18.98
CA ALA A 46 4.89 -15.84 -20.10
C ALA A 46 4.59 -17.28 -20.52
N GLY A 47 3.64 -17.96 -19.86
CA GLY A 47 3.23 -19.33 -20.17
C GLY A 47 4.17 -20.41 -19.62
N ASN A 48 4.99 -20.09 -18.61
CA ASN A 48 5.83 -21.10 -17.98
C ASN A 48 4.96 -22.10 -17.21
N THR A 49 4.92 -23.34 -17.71
CA THR A 49 4.20 -24.46 -17.09
C THR A 49 5.09 -25.32 -16.20
N ALA A 50 6.41 -25.18 -16.33
CA ALA A 50 7.34 -25.81 -15.40
C ALA A 50 7.25 -25.08 -14.05
N GLU A 51 7.12 -25.85 -12.97
CA GLU A 51 7.02 -25.30 -11.60
C GLU A 51 5.79 -24.41 -11.36
N ARG A 52 4.71 -24.59 -12.15
CA ARG A 52 3.47 -23.78 -12.06
C ARG A 52 2.93 -23.66 -10.63
N GLU A 53 2.90 -24.76 -9.88
CA GLU A 53 2.41 -24.76 -8.49
C GLU A 53 3.24 -23.84 -7.58
N GLU A 54 4.56 -23.84 -7.75
CA GLU A 54 5.47 -23.02 -6.97
C GLU A 54 5.38 -21.55 -7.38
N LEU A 55 5.31 -21.27 -8.69
CA LEU A 55 5.11 -19.92 -9.18
C LEU A 55 3.79 -19.32 -8.68
N GLU A 56 2.71 -20.09 -8.70
CA GLU A 56 1.43 -19.67 -8.16
C GLU A 56 1.49 -19.42 -6.65
N ARG A 57 2.26 -20.24 -5.90
CA ARG A 57 2.47 -20.01 -4.46
C ARG A 57 3.21 -18.69 -4.21
N LEU A 58 4.31 -18.45 -4.93
CA LEU A 58 5.09 -17.22 -4.81
C LEU A 58 4.28 -15.98 -5.22
N ALA A 59 3.51 -16.06 -6.30
CA ALA A 59 2.64 -14.97 -6.73
C ALA A 59 1.58 -14.61 -5.67
N ARG A 60 0.93 -15.63 -5.08
CA ARG A 60 -0.01 -15.43 -3.97
C ARG A 60 0.66 -14.80 -2.74
N GLU A 61 1.86 -15.26 -2.39
CA GLU A 61 2.62 -14.70 -1.26
C GLU A 61 3.03 -13.24 -1.51
N GLY A 62 3.44 -12.91 -2.73
CA GLY A 62 3.71 -11.54 -3.14
C GLY A 62 2.50 -10.64 -3.02
N GLN A 63 1.33 -11.11 -3.47
CA GLN A 63 0.08 -10.34 -3.35
C GLN A 63 -0.31 -10.12 -1.88
N MET A 64 -0.24 -11.16 -1.04
CA MET A 64 -0.52 -11.02 0.40
C MET A 64 0.47 -10.06 1.07
N ALA A 65 1.74 -10.08 0.68
CA ALA A 65 2.74 -9.14 1.17
C ALA A 65 2.45 -7.70 0.73
N PHE A 66 2.00 -7.50 -0.51
CA PHE A 66 1.57 -6.21 -1.03
C PHE A 66 0.38 -5.65 -0.23
N ASP A 67 -0.66 -6.46 -0.05
CA ASP A 67 -1.87 -6.08 0.69
C ASP A 67 -1.53 -5.71 2.13
N HIS A 68 -0.66 -6.48 2.79
CA HIS A 68 -0.18 -6.17 4.13
C HIS A 68 0.65 -4.88 4.17
N PHE A 69 1.54 -4.66 3.20
CA PHE A 69 2.34 -3.44 3.12
C PHE A 69 1.42 -2.21 3.01
N VAL A 70 0.44 -2.26 2.12
CA VAL A 70 -0.55 -1.19 1.94
C VAL A 70 -1.34 -0.98 3.22
N ALA A 71 -1.94 -2.03 3.79
CA ALA A 71 -2.77 -1.96 4.97
C ALA A 71 -2.03 -1.32 6.17
N ALA A 72 -0.77 -1.70 6.39
CA ALA A 72 0.05 -1.17 7.47
C ALA A 72 0.39 0.34 7.31
N ASN A 73 0.19 0.90 6.11
CA ASN A 73 0.50 2.29 5.78
C ASN A 73 -0.75 3.16 5.51
N LEU A 74 -1.96 2.62 5.60
CA LEU A 74 -3.19 3.42 5.43
C LEU A 74 -3.29 4.57 6.45
N ARG A 75 -2.75 4.39 7.66
CA ARG A 75 -2.67 5.45 8.68
C ARG A 75 -1.83 6.65 8.22
N LEU A 76 -0.80 6.42 7.40
CA LEU A 76 0.00 7.48 6.81
C LEU A 76 -0.85 8.32 5.85
N VAL A 77 -1.66 7.67 5.00
CA VAL A 77 -2.57 8.36 4.06
C VAL A 77 -3.50 9.28 4.80
N VAL A 78 -4.18 8.78 5.83
CA VAL A 78 -5.08 9.59 6.68
C VAL A 78 -4.34 10.79 7.28
N SER A 79 -3.15 10.57 7.84
CA SER A 79 -2.36 11.63 8.46
C SER A 79 -1.92 12.72 7.47
N VAL A 80 -1.64 12.34 6.22
CA VAL A 80 -1.28 13.28 5.14
C VAL A 80 -2.52 14.00 4.65
N ALA A 81 -3.60 13.29 4.30
CA ALA A 81 -4.87 13.85 3.83
C ALA A 81 -5.47 14.87 4.82
N ALA A 82 -5.44 14.56 6.12
CA ALA A 82 -5.93 15.47 7.17
C ALA A 82 -5.16 16.80 7.25
N GLN A 83 -3.89 16.85 6.80
CA GLN A 83 -3.13 18.10 6.72
C GLN A 83 -3.60 18.98 5.55
N PHE A 84 -4.11 18.38 4.47
CA PHE A 84 -4.57 19.08 3.28
C PHE A 84 -6.04 19.48 3.32
N SER A 85 -6.87 18.77 4.10
CA SER A 85 -8.32 19.03 4.18
C SER A 85 -8.65 20.48 4.58
N LYS A 86 -7.82 21.13 5.40
CA LYS A 86 -8.01 22.54 5.80
C LYS A 86 -7.82 23.56 4.68
N ARG A 87 -7.24 23.16 3.54
CA ARG A 87 -6.87 24.04 2.41
C ARG A 87 -7.44 23.56 1.07
N SER A 88 -8.11 22.42 1.04
CA SER A 88 -8.67 21.81 -0.15
C SER A 88 -10.17 22.09 -0.25
N THR A 89 -10.71 22.07 -1.47
CA THR A 89 -12.15 22.06 -1.72
C THR A 89 -12.76 20.66 -1.60
N LEU A 90 -11.91 19.62 -1.61
CA LEU A 90 -12.30 18.22 -1.44
C LEU A 90 -12.52 17.90 0.03
N ASP A 91 -13.46 16.99 0.30
CA ASP A 91 -13.65 16.46 1.64
C ASP A 91 -12.53 15.47 2.03
N LEU A 92 -12.50 15.10 3.31
CA LEU A 92 -11.46 14.19 3.83
C LEU A 92 -11.52 12.80 3.20
N GLY A 93 -12.73 12.30 2.89
CA GLY A 93 -12.91 10.99 2.27
C GLY A 93 -12.35 10.97 0.85
N GLU A 94 -12.64 12.00 0.06
CA GLU A 94 -12.08 12.18 -1.29
C GLU A 94 -10.55 12.22 -1.27
N LEU A 95 -9.96 13.01 -0.36
CA LEU A 95 -8.50 13.09 -0.21
C LEU A 95 -7.86 11.76 0.24
N ILE A 96 -8.55 10.99 1.10
CA ILE A 96 -8.08 9.66 1.50
C ILE A 96 -8.08 8.71 0.31
N GLN A 97 -9.10 8.76 -0.55
CA GLN A 97 -9.17 7.87 -1.71
C GLN A 97 -8.07 8.14 -2.73
N GLU A 98 -7.84 9.41 -3.09
CA GLU A 98 -6.71 9.76 -3.96
C GLU A 98 -5.37 9.40 -3.29
N GLY A 99 -5.22 9.69 -1.99
CA GLY A 99 -4.03 9.32 -1.23
C GLY A 99 -3.78 7.79 -1.20
N ASN A 100 -4.83 6.96 -1.16
CA ASN A 100 -4.71 5.51 -1.24
C ASN A 100 -4.20 5.06 -2.62
N LEU A 101 -4.63 5.70 -3.71
CA LEU A 101 -4.07 5.45 -5.04
C LEU A 101 -2.58 5.82 -5.11
N GLY A 102 -2.20 6.94 -4.49
CA GLY A 102 -0.79 7.31 -4.32
C GLY A 102 0.00 6.29 -3.52
N LEU A 103 -0.56 5.78 -2.43
CA LEU A 103 0.07 4.74 -1.60
C LEU A 103 0.31 3.44 -2.38
N LEU A 104 -0.67 2.97 -3.16
CA LEU A 104 -0.51 1.77 -3.99
C LEU A 104 0.67 1.92 -4.95
N ARG A 105 0.75 3.04 -5.67
CA ARG A 105 1.88 3.35 -6.57
C ARG A 105 3.21 3.43 -5.83
N ALA A 106 3.21 3.94 -4.59
CA ALA A 106 4.40 3.99 -3.76
C ALA A 106 4.89 2.59 -3.41
N VAL A 107 4.00 1.67 -3.01
CA VAL A 107 4.37 0.28 -2.69
C VAL A 107 4.91 -0.43 -3.94
N GLU A 108 4.25 -0.28 -5.10
CA GLU A 108 4.68 -0.89 -6.37
C GLU A 108 6.10 -0.46 -6.80
N LYS A 109 6.49 0.78 -6.47
CA LYS A 109 7.75 1.39 -6.93
C LYS A 109 8.79 1.51 -5.82
N PHE A 110 8.53 0.99 -4.62
CA PHE A 110 9.44 1.15 -3.50
C PHE A 110 10.71 0.33 -3.70
N ASP A 111 11.85 1.02 -3.65
CA ASP A 111 13.18 0.41 -3.76
C ASP A 111 13.88 0.37 -2.39
N TRP A 112 13.77 -0.78 -1.72
CA TRP A 112 14.35 -1.01 -0.40
C TRP A 112 15.88 -0.95 -0.39
N ARG A 113 16.55 -1.11 -1.55
CA ARG A 113 18.01 -1.10 -1.67
C ARG A 113 18.60 0.29 -1.44
N ARG A 114 17.79 1.34 -1.58
CA ARG A 114 18.19 2.74 -1.34
C ARG A 114 18.35 3.10 0.14
N GLY A 115 17.89 2.25 1.06
CA GLY A 115 18.08 2.43 2.50
C GLY A 115 17.21 3.52 3.16
N TYR A 116 16.30 4.13 2.42
CA TYR A 116 15.33 5.08 2.98
C TYR A 116 14.09 4.35 3.52
N LYS A 117 13.49 4.91 4.57
CA LYS A 117 12.20 4.46 5.10
C LYS A 117 11.10 4.61 4.05
N PHE A 118 10.16 3.66 4.02
CA PHE A 118 9.04 3.72 3.09
C PHE A 118 8.22 4.99 3.25
N SER A 119 7.94 5.41 4.48
CA SER A 119 7.14 6.61 4.77
C SER A 119 7.70 7.89 4.12
N THR A 120 9.04 8.02 4.05
CA THR A 120 9.71 9.14 3.37
C THR A 120 9.39 9.17 1.88
N TYR A 121 9.42 8.01 1.23
CA TYR A 121 9.13 7.88 -0.20
C TYR A 121 7.62 8.03 -0.47
N ALA A 122 6.78 7.35 0.30
CA ALA A 122 5.33 7.30 0.09
C ALA A 122 4.65 8.65 0.27
N THR A 123 5.17 9.51 1.17
CA THR A 123 4.60 10.85 1.41
C THR A 123 4.55 11.69 0.12
N TRP A 124 5.51 11.54 -0.79
CA TRP A 124 5.48 12.24 -2.08
C TRP A 124 4.35 11.75 -2.98
N TRP A 125 4.19 10.43 -3.11
CA TRP A 125 3.15 9.82 -3.93
C TRP A 125 1.74 10.10 -3.42
N ILE A 126 1.55 10.07 -2.10
CA ILE A 126 0.25 10.35 -1.46
C ILE A 126 -0.15 11.81 -1.69
N ARG A 127 0.80 12.73 -1.73
CA ARG A 127 0.55 14.17 -1.96
C ARG A 127 0.28 14.53 -3.41
N GLN A 128 0.80 13.74 -4.34
CA GLN A 128 0.73 14.03 -5.77
C GLN A 128 -0.49 13.38 -6.45
N ALA A 129 -1.07 12.36 -5.82
CA ALA A 129 -2.22 11.64 -6.34
C ALA A 129 -3.42 12.57 -6.57
#